data_AF-A0A7Z9PYE0-F1
#
_entry.id   AF-A0A7Z9PYE0-F1
#
_cell.length_a   1.000
_cell.length_b   1.000
_cell.length_c   1.000
_cell.angle_alpha   90.00
_cell.angle_beta   90.00
_cell.angle_gamma   90.00
#
_symmetry.space_group_name_H-M   'P 1'
#
loop_
_entity.id
_entity.type
_entity.pdbx_description
1 polymer ?
#
loop_
_entity_poly.entity_id
_entity_poly.type
_entity_poly.pdbx_seq_one_letter_code
_entity_poly.pdbx_strand_id
1 'polypeptide(L)'
;MFSLRRLRFAVAICLTVCSVGFSADKPRVLILGDSISIGYTPYVQKMMEGEAVVLRPMRADNKRAENCSGTTYGVQNVDRWLKIDGGDWDVIHFNWGLHDMKREDPKTKKASRNPEHPRQADVETYEKQLRAIVEKLKQSDAKLIFCNTTPVPTGVSPHRDTTDPAKYNAAAAKIMKENGIAINDLYTFANSRLDDIQRPNNVHFTPEGSKALATEVVKSIRKTLDE
;
A
#
# COMPACT_ATOMS: atom_id res chain seq x y z
N MET A 1 -73.74 -12.36 48.49
CA MET A 1 -72.36 -12.77 48.14
C MET A 1 -72.13 -12.42 46.67
N PHE A 2 -71.51 -11.27 46.40
CA PHE A 2 -71.21 -10.79 45.04
C PHE A 2 -69.85 -11.34 44.59
N SER A 3 -69.79 -11.98 43.41
CA SER A 3 -68.53 -12.37 42.77
C SER A 3 -68.42 -11.67 41.42
N LEU A 4 -67.64 -10.59 41.37
CA LEU A 4 -67.23 -9.94 40.13
C LEU A 4 -65.98 -10.66 39.58
N ARG A 5 -66.13 -11.36 38.46
CA ARG A 5 -64.98 -11.81 37.66
C ARG A 5 -64.50 -10.66 36.76
N ARG A 6 -63.30 -10.15 37.04
CA ARG A 6 -62.62 -9.17 36.17
C ARG A 6 -61.95 -9.89 35.00
N LEU A 7 -62.42 -9.60 33.79
CA LEU A 7 -61.80 -10.03 32.54
C LEU A 7 -60.65 -9.05 32.21
N ARG A 8 -59.40 -9.54 32.17
CA ARG A 8 -58.23 -8.74 31.74
C ARG A 8 -57.97 -9.04 30.27
N PHE A 9 -58.22 -8.06 29.40
CA PHE A 9 -57.72 -8.06 28.02
C PHE A 9 -56.26 -7.60 28.04
N ALA A 10 -55.34 -8.48 27.62
CA ALA A 10 -53.97 -8.10 27.32
C ALA A 10 -53.89 -7.71 25.84
N VAL A 11 -53.60 -6.44 25.57
CA VAL A 11 -53.31 -5.95 24.21
C VAL A 11 -51.83 -6.21 23.94
N ALA A 12 -51.54 -7.15 23.03
CA ALA A 12 -50.19 -7.39 22.54
C ALA A 12 -49.87 -6.34 21.46
N ILE A 13 -49.02 -5.37 21.79
CA ILE A 13 -48.46 -4.42 20.84
C ILE A 13 -47.30 -5.10 20.13
N CYS A 14 -47.51 -5.50 18.87
CA CYS A 14 -46.46 -6.02 17.99
C CYS A 14 -45.68 -4.83 17.41
N LEU A 15 -44.58 -4.45 18.07
CA LEU A 15 -43.60 -3.49 17.54
C LEU A 15 -42.83 -4.18 16.41
N THR A 16 -43.23 -3.91 15.17
CA THR A 16 -42.44 -4.28 13.99
C THR A 16 -41.28 -3.30 13.89
N VAL A 17 -40.10 -3.73 14.33
CA VAL A 17 -38.85 -2.99 14.11
C VAL A 17 -38.48 -3.16 12.64
N CYS A 18 -38.77 -2.14 11.81
CA CYS A 18 -38.13 -2.03 10.51
C CYS A 18 -36.64 -1.76 10.75
N SER A 19 -35.82 -2.81 10.67
CA SER A 19 -34.39 -2.68 10.53
C SER A 19 -34.11 -2.03 9.17
N VAL A 20 -33.92 -0.71 9.18
CA VAL A 20 -33.31 -0.01 8.05
C VAL A 20 -31.89 -0.57 7.97
N GLY A 21 -31.66 -1.49 7.04
CA GLY A 21 -30.33 -1.98 6.76
C GLY A 21 -29.49 -0.82 6.25
N PHE A 22 -28.65 -0.25 7.10
CA PHE A 22 -27.53 0.54 6.62
C PHE A 22 -26.70 -0.41 5.76
N SER A 23 -26.68 -0.17 4.46
CA SER A 23 -25.59 -0.71 3.63
C SER A 23 -24.33 -0.10 4.21
N ALA A 24 -23.54 -0.87 4.96
CA ALA A 24 -22.26 -0.40 5.45
C ALA A 24 -21.43 0.04 4.24
N ASP A 25 -20.86 1.24 4.29
CA ASP A 25 -19.94 1.68 3.26
C ASP A 25 -18.76 0.70 3.21
N LYS A 26 -18.33 0.36 1.99
CA LYS A 26 -17.24 -0.61 1.80
C LYS A 26 -15.94 -0.03 2.35
N PRO A 27 -15.09 -0.85 2.99
CA PRO A 27 -13.78 -0.40 3.44
C PRO A 27 -12.97 0.27 2.33
N ARG A 28 -12.26 1.33 2.69
CA ARG A 28 -11.46 2.17 1.79
C ARG A 28 -9.98 1.86 1.98
N VAL A 29 -9.33 1.51 0.88
CA VAL A 29 -7.92 1.10 0.86
C VAL A 29 -7.12 2.05 -0.01
N LEU A 30 -6.08 2.65 0.57
CA LEU A 30 -5.12 3.48 -0.15
C LEU A 30 -3.85 2.68 -0.46
N ILE A 31 -3.45 2.65 -1.73
CA ILE A 31 -2.15 2.12 -2.16
C ILE A 31 -1.20 3.27 -2.46
N LEU A 32 -0.12 3.37 -1.68
CA LEU A 32 0.99 4.31 -1.90
C LEU A 32 2.22 3.55 -2.38
N GLY A 33 2.75 3.89 -3.55
CA GLY A 33 3.98 3.28 -4.01
C GLY A 33 4.36 3.69 -5.42
N ASP A 34 5.50 3.16 -5.85
CA ASP A 34 6.11 3.52 -7.11
C ASP A 34 5.42 2.86 -8.33
N SER A 35 6.13 2.77 -9.44
CA SER A 35 5.61 2.16 -10.67
C SER A 35 5.32 0.66 -10.56
N ILE A 36 5.89 -0.05 -9.59
CA ILE A 36 5.54 -1.45 -9.34
C ILE A 36 4.11 -1.54 -8.83
N SER A 37 3.73 -0.66 -7.89
CA SER A 37 2.36 -0.61 -7.41
C SER A 37 1.39 -0.15 -8.49
N ILE A 38 1.80 0.75 -9.39
CA ILE A 38 0.98 1.12 -10.57
C ILE A 38 0.63 -0.13 -11.38
N GLY A 39 1.59 -1.04 -11.55
CA GLY A 39 1.41 -2.27 -12.31
C GLY A 39 0.40 -3.24 -11.67
N TYR A 40 0.43 -3.42 -10.34
CA TYR A 40 -0.44 -4.37 -9.67
C TYR A 40 -1.80 -3.79 -9.23
N THR A 41 -1.93 -2.47 -9.04
CA THR A 41 -3.17 -1.84 -8.53
C THR A 41 -4.43 -2.22 -9.33
N PRO A 42 -4.44 -2.23 -10.69
CA PRO A 42 -5.63 -2.61 -11.44
C PRO A 42 -6.11 -4.04 -11.15
N TYR A 43 -5.19 -4.96 -10.88
CA TYR A 43 -5.53 -6.34 -10.50
C TYR A 43 -6.04 -6.43 -9.07
N VAL A 44 -5.48 -5.65 -8.14
CA VAL A 44 -5.99 -5.54 -6.76
C VAL A 44 -7.42 -5.01 -6.78
N GLN A 45 -7.68 -3.91 -7.51
CA GLN A 45 -9.01 -3.33 -7.68
C GLN A 45 -10.02 -4.35 -8.20
N LYS A 46 -9.64 -5.12 -9.23
CA LYS A 46 -10.50 -6.17 -9.78
C LYS A 46 -10.75 -7.31 -8.79
N MET A 47 -9.72 -7.75 -8.06
CA MET A 47 -9.84 -8.87 -7.11
C MET A 47 -10.61 -8.52 -5.84
N MET A 48 -10.75 -7.24 -5.53
CA MET A 48 -11.48 -6.72 -4.37
C MET A 48 -12.80 -6.04 -4.76
N GLU A 49 -13.25 -6.20 -6.01
CA GLU A 49 -14.53 -5.69 -6.47
C GLU A 49 -15.66 -6.29 -5.62
N GLY A 50 -16.53 -5.45 -5.08
CA GLY A 50 -17.57 -5.88 -4.15
C GLY A 50 -17.14 -5.88 -2.68
N GLU A 51 -15.84 -5.94 -2.38
CA GLU A 51 -15.31 -6.07 -1.01
C GLU A 51 -14.76 -4.75 -0.45
N ALA A 52 -14.00 -3.99 -1.24
CA ALA A 52 -13.37 -2.75 -0.80
C ALA A 52 -13.23 -1.73 -1.95
N VAL A 53 -13.17 -0.45 -1.61
CA VAL A 53 -12.83 0.64 -2.54
C VAL A 53 -11.31 0.84 -2.49
N VAL A 54 -10.61 0.41 -3.55
CA VAL A 54 -9.14 0.52 -3.62
C VAL A 54 -8.74 1.70 -4.50
N LEU A 55 -8.03 2.67 -3.92
CA LEU A 55 -7.57 3.89 -4.59
C LEU A 55 -6.06 4.08 -4.49
N ARG A 56 -5.53 4.93 -5.36
CA ARG A 56 -4.15 5.40 -5.33
C ARG A 56 -4.05 6.85 -5.82
N PRO A 57 -2.95 7.56 -5.53
CA PRO A 57 -2.71 8.89 -6.10
C PRO A 57 -2.73 8.89 -7.64
N MET A 58 -3.46 9.85 -8.20
CA MET A 58 -3.55 10.14 -9.63
C MET A 58 -2.91 11.50 -9.92
N ARG A 59 -2.36 11.68 -11.12
CA ARG A 59 -1.84 12.98 -11.56
C ARG A 59 -2.98 13.99 -11.67
N ALA A 60 -2.65 15.28 -11.71
CA ALA A 60 -3.62 16.37 -11.76
C ALA A 60 -4.62 16.29 -12.95
N ASP A 61 -4.25 15.61 -14.04
CA ASP A 61 -5.14 15.39 -15.19
C ASP A 61 -6.15 14.23 -14.98
N ASN A 62 -6.03 13.51 -13.87
CA ASN A 62 -6.77 12.29 -13.53
C ASN A 62 -6.73 11.19 -14.60
N LYS A 63 -5.74 11.23 -15.52
CA LYS A 63 -5.62 10.26 -16.63
C LYS A 63 -4.60 9.17 -16.35
N ARG A 64 -3.64 9.45 -15.46
CA ARG A 64 -2.55 8.53 -15.14
C ARG A 64 -2.32 8.47 -13.65
N ALA A 65 -1.97 7.29 -13.16
CA ALA A 65 -1.48 7.11 -11.81
C ALA A 65 -0.23 7.97 -11.57
N GLU A 66 -0.18 8.60 -10.41
CA GLU A 66 1.02 9.27 -9.94
C GLU A 66 1.99 8.24 -9.36
N ASN A 67 3.25 8.26 -9.80
CA ASN A 67 4.29 7.42 -9.23
C ASN A 67 4.79 8.07 -7.92
N CYS A 68 4.58 7.42 -6.78
CA CYS A 68 4.99 7.93 -5.46
C CYS A 68 6.52 7.96 -5.27
N SER A 69 7.29 7.50 -6.26
CA SER A 69 8.75 7.63 -6.40
C SER A 69 9.50 7.12 -5.16
N GLY A 70 10.59 7.79 -4.77
CA GLY A 70 11.37 7.48 -3.58
C GLY A 70 10.92 8.29 -2.38
N THR A 71 11.44 7.96 -1.19
CA THR A 71 11.08 8.61 0.07
C THR A 71 11.27 10.14 0.05
N THR A 72 12.23 10.66 -0.73
CA THR A 72 12.40 12.12 -0.94
C THR A 72 11.20 12.81 -1.57
N TYR A 73 10.52 12.13 -2.49
CA TYR A 73 9.25 12.64 -3.01
C TYR A 73 8.10 12.34 -2.02
N GLY A 74 8.19 11.21 -1.32
CA GLY A 74 7.20 10.78 -0.34
C GLY A 74 7.01 11.79 0.80
N VAL A 75 8.09 12.23 1.45
CA VAL A 75 8.03 13.22 2.54
C VAL A 75 7.39 14.55 2.11
N GLN A 76 7.50 14.91 0.84
CA GLN A 76 6.91 16.15 0.30
C GLN A 76 5.42 16.03 0.00
N ASN A 77 4.90 14.82 -0.19
CA ASN A 77 3.57 14.60 -0.77
C ASN A 77 2.63 13.73 0.08
N VAL A 78 3.12 13.04 1.11
CA VAL A 78 2.30 12.12 1.92
C VAL A 78 1.06 12.81 2.50
N ASP A 79 1.18 14.06 2.98
CA ASP A 79 0.05 14.83 3.50
C ASP A 79 -1.03 15.09 2.44
N ARG A 80 -0.65 15.25 1.16
CA ARG A 80 -1.60 15.38 0.04
C ARG A 80 -2.22 14.03 -0.30
N TRP A 81 -1.42 12.98 -0.37
CA TRP A 81 -1.90 11.65 -0.74
C TRP A 81 -2.88 11.07 0.27
N LEU A 82 -2.70 11.35 1.56
CA LEU A 82 -3.65 10.96 2.62
C LEU A 82 -5.03 11.62 2.45
N LYS A 83 -5.12 12.75 1.73
CA LYS A 83 -6.34 13.53 1.55
C LYS A 83 -7.03 13.31 0.20
N ILE A 84 -6.50 12.44 -0.66
CA ILE A 84 -7.16 12.17 -1.95
C ILE A 84 -8.56 11.60 -1.70
N ASP A 85 -9.50 11.93 -2.56
CA ASP A 85 -10.89 11.43 -2.43
C ASP A 85 -11.51 11.67 -1.04
N GLY A 86 -11.14 12.77 -0.37
CA GLY A 86 -11.64 13.11 0.97
C GLY A 86 -10.91 12.44 2.13
N GLY A 87 -9.98 11.52 1.86
CA GLY A 87 -9.27 10.75 2.88
C GLY A 87 -10.11 9.61 3.44
N ASP A 88 -10.06 9.45 4.77
CA ASP A 88 -10.77 8.44 5.57
C ASP A 88 -10.52 7.01 5.06
N TRP A 89 -9.34 6.50 5.39
CA TRP A 89 -8.86 5.19 4.93
C TRP A 89 -8.95 4.17 6.06
N ASP A 90 -9.49 3.00 5.78
CA ASP A 90 -9.45 1.87 6.71
C ASP A 90 -8.09 1.18 6.67
N VAL A 91 -7.49 1.10 5.47
CA VAL A 91 -6.17 0.49 5.26
C VAL A 91 -5.30 1.34 4.34
N ILE A 92 -4.03 1.50 4.71
CA ILE A 92 -3.01 2.06 3.84
C ILE A 92 -1.93 0.99 3.59
N HIS A 93 -1.85 0.51 2.34
CA HIS A 93 -0.78 -0.35 1.85
C HIS A 93 0.29 0.52 1.18
N PHE A 94 1.53 0.50 1.68
CA PHE A 94 2.55 1.43 1.24
C PHE A 94 3.93 0.81 0.96
N ASN A 95 4.65 1.36 -0.02
CA ASN A 95 6.02 0.98 -0.39
C ASN A 95 6.87 2.19 -0.81
N TRP A 96 8.15 2.18 -0.40
CA TRP A 96 9.23 2.98 -0.97
C TRP A 96 10.54 2.20 -0.96
N GLY A 97 11.34 2.36 -2.02
CA GLY A 97 12.71 1.85 -2.04
C GLY A 97 13.38 1.85 -3.42
N LEU A 98 12.71 1.38 -4.49
CA LEU A 98 13.37 1.26 -5.80
C LEU A 98 13.85 2.61 -6.33
N HIS A 99 13.10 3.67 -6.11
CA HIS A 99 13.52 5.01 -6.53
C HIS A 99 14.66 5.54 -5.66
N ASP A 100 14.68 5.25 -4.35
CA ASP A 100 15.74 5.65 -3.42
C ASP A 100 17.09 5.05 -3.81
N MET A 101 17.12 3.76 -4.13
CA MET A 101 18.37 3.05 -4.44
C MET A 101 18.92 3.29 -5.86
N LYS A 102 18.18 3.97 -6.73
CA LYS A 102 18.63 4.23 -8.11
C LYS A 102 19.79 5.22 -8.11
N ARG A 103 20.74 5.05 -9.02
CA ARG A 103 21.87 5.97 -9.17
C ARG A 103 21.43 7.26 -9.84
N GLU A 104 21.97 8.39 -9.39
CA GLU A 104 21.72 9.71 -9.96
C GLU A 104 23.02 10.47 -10.20
N ASP A 105 23.09 11.20 -11.31
CA ASP A 105 24.19 12.11 -11.60
C ASP A 105 24.32 13.17 -10.49
N PRO A 106 25.49 13.32 -9.86
CA PRO A 106 25.65 14.17 -8.69
C PRO A 106 25.40 15.64 -8.98
N LYS A 107 25.60 16.08 -10.24
CA LYS A 107 25.44 17.48 -10.68
C LYS A 107 24.01 17.75 -11.12
N THR A 108 23.44 16.90 -11.98
CA THR A 108 22.14 17.15 -12.62
C THR A 108 20.96 16.53 -11.88
N LYS A 109 21.23 15.62 -10.92
CA LYS A 109 20.22 14.80 -10.22
C LYS A 109 19.36 13.93 -11.15
N LYS A 110 19.78 13.75 -12.40
CA LYS A 110 19.11 12.85 -13.34
C LYS A 110 19.54 11.41 -13.07
N ALA A 111 18.65 10.47 -13.38
CA ALA A 111 18.95 9.05 -13.35
C ALA A 111 20.25 8.70 -14.10
N SER A 112 21.10 7.87 -13.48
CA SER A 112 22.42 7.49 -13.97
C SER A 112 22.54 5.98 -14.20
N ARG A 113 23.41 5.61 -15.14
CA ARG A 113 23.87 4.24 -15.35
C ARG A 113 25.25 3.97 -14.72
N ASN A 114 25.92 5.00 -14.20
CA ASN A 114 27.22 4.86 -13.57
C ASN A 114 27.05 4.30 -12.14
N PRO A 115 27.59 3.11 -11.81
CA PRO A 115 27.48 2.53 -10.48
C PRO A 115 28.17 3.36 -9.39
N GLU A 116 29.17 4.17 -9.76
CA GLU A 116 29.92 5.04 -8.85
C GLU A 116 29.16 6.31 -8.45
N HIS A 117 28.07 6.63 -9.15
CA HIS A 117 27.25 7.77 -8.79
C HIS A 117 26.49 7.52 -7.47
N PRO A 118 26.09 8.57 -6.72
CA PRO A 118 25.32 8.37 -5.51
C PRO A 118 23.94 7.76 -5.80
N ARG A 119 23.37 7.10 -4.80
CA ARG A 119 21.94 6.72 -4.80
C ARG A 119 21.09 8.00 -4.64
N GLN A 120 19.85 8.00 -5.12
CA GLN A 120 18.91 9.12 -4.93
C GLN A 120 18.75 9.45 -3.44
N ALA A 121 18.59 8.40 -2.62
CA ALA A 121 18.68 8.47 -1.17
C ALA A 121 19.44 7.23 -0.70
N ASP A 122 20.57 7.41 -0.02
CA ASP A 122 21.26 6.28 0.63
C ASP A 122 20.41 5.69 1.78
N VAL A 123 20.88 4.59 2.38
CA VAL A 123 20.09 3.86 3.40
C VAL A 123 19.78 4.73 4.62
N GLU A 124 20.71 5.59 5.04
CA GLU A 124 20.50 6.49 6.18
C GLU A 124 19.44 7.55 5.86
N THR A 125 19.55 8.19 4.69
CA THR A 125 18.59 9.17 4.20
C THR A 125 17.22 8.53 3.99
N TYR A 126 17.16 7.30 3.47
CA TYR A 126 15.95 6.50 3.36
C TYR A 126 15.33 6.20 4.72
N GLU A 127 16.11 5.72 5.71
CA GLU A 127 15.60 5.40 7.04
C GLU A 127 14.98 6.65 7.69
N LYS A 128 15.69 7.78 7.66
CA LYS A 128 15.20 9.05 8.20
C LYS A 128 13.89 9.49 7.54
N GLN A 129 13.82 9.45 6.22
CA GLN A 129 12.63 9.89 5.48
C GLN A 129 11.46 8.93 5.64
N LEU A 130 11.72 7.62 5.63
CA LEU A 130 10.68 6.61 5.85
C LEU A 130 10.08 6.72 7.26
N ARG A 131 10.89 7.04 8.29
CA ARG A 131 10.38 7.34 9.63
C ARG A 131 9.41 8.53 9.62
N ALA A 132 9.77 9.63 8.94
CA ALA A 132 8.90 10.79 8.82
C ALA A 132 7.60 10.46 8.07
N ILE A 133 7.68 9.65 7.01
CA ILE A 133 6.49 9.17 6.30
C ILE A 133 5.61 8.32 7.23
N VAL A 134 6.18 7.34 7.94
CA VAL A 134 5.44 6.49 8.88
C VAL A 134 4.77 7.31 9.97
N GLU A 135 5.45 8.31 10.52
CA GLU A 135 4.87 9.24 11.49
C GLU A 135 3.61 9.93 10.94
N LYS A 136 3.66 10.39 9.69
CA LYS A 136 2.50 10.99 9.00
C LYS A 136 1.38 10.00 8.74
N LEU A 137 1.70 8.78 8.28
CA LEU A 137 0.70 7.74 8.05
C LEU A 137 -0.04 7.37 9.34
N LYS A 138 0.67 7.29 10.47
CA LYS A 138 0.10 6.99 11.80
C LYS A 138 -0.77 8.11 12.38
N GLN A 139 -0.77 9.31 11.79
CA GLN A 139 -1.70 10.37 12.15
C GLN A 139 -3.09 10.14 11.55
N SER A 140 -3.24 9.16 10.64
CA SER A 140 -4.54 8.64 10.23
C SER A 140 -4.97 7.49 11.14
N ASP A 141 -6.28 7.22 11.19
CA ASP A 141 -6.84 6.06 11.91
C ASP A 141 -6.72 4.75 11.11
N ALA A 142 -6.07 4.77 9.95
CA ALA A 142 -5.93 3.63 9.06
C ALA A 142 -5.00 2.56 9.63
N LYS A 143 -5.35 1.29 9.38
CA LYS A 143 -4.41 0.18 9.57
C LYS A 143 -3.31 0.24 8.52
N LEU A 144 -2.07 0.12 8.95
CA LEU A 144 -0.91 0.29 8.07
C LEU A 144 -0.30 -1.06 7.68
N ILE A 145 -0.01 -1.23 6.39
CA ILE A 145 0.70 -2.39 5.84
C ILE A 145 1.89 -1.90 5.01
N PHE A 146 3.10 -2.19 5.46
CA PHE A 146 4.29 -1.96 4.66
C PHE A 146 4.52 -3.11 3.68
N CYS A 147 4.72 -2.78 2.42
CA CYS A 147 5.17 -3.71 1.40
C CYS A 147 6.66 -3.53 1.20
N ASN A 148 7.45 -4.58 1.44
CA ASN A 148 8.88 -4.48 1.21
C ASN A 148 9.22 -4.43 -0.29
N THR A 149 10.39 -3.88 -0.60
CA THR A 149 10.83 -3.61 -1.98
C THR A 149 11.19 -4.91 -2.69
N THR A 150 10.65 -5.11 -3.88
CA THR A 150 10.92 -6.29 -4.72
C THR A 150 12.37 -6.37 -5.22
N PRO A 151 12.86 -7.55 -5.65
CA PRO A 151 14.23 -7.71 -6.14
C PRO A 151 14.57 -6.86 -7.37
N VAL A 152 15.85 -6.54 -7.48
CA VAL A 152 16.46 -5.85 -8.63
C VAL A 152 17.30 -6.85 -9.41
N PRO A 153 16.98 -7.12 -10.70
CA PRO A 153 17.80 -7.98 -11.55
C PRO A 153 19.05 -7.21 -12.02
N THR A 154 20.02 -7.93 -12.59
CA THR A 154 21.19 -7.31 -13.22
C THR A 154 20.78 -6.51 -14.47
N GLY A 155 21.64 -5.61 -14.94
CA GLY A 155 21.45 -4.92 -16.22
C GLY A 155 20.37 -3.83 -16.25
N VAL A 156 19.76 -3.49 -15.11
CA VAL A 156 18.71 -2.47 -15.04
C VAL A 156 19.21 -1.06 -15.35
N SER A 157 18.31 -0.24 -15.89
CA SER A 157 18.54 1.19 -16.13
C SER A 157 17.32 1.98 -15.63
N PRO A 158 17.49 2.97 -14.74
CA PRO A 158 18.75 3.44 -14.13
C PRO A 158 19.44 2.39 -13.27
N HIS A 159 20.76 2.52 -13.07
CA HIS A 159 21.54 1.54 -12.31
C HIS A 159 21.03 1.45 -10.87
N ARG A 160 20.99 0.24 -10.35
CA ARG A 160 20.71 -0.14 -8.97
C ARG A 160 21.54 -1.37 -8.68
N ASP A 161 22.13 -1.47 -7.50
CA ASP A 161 22.85 -2.69 -7.15
C ASP A 161 21.84 -3.78 -6.80
N THR A 162 22.07 -5.01 -7.25
CA THR A 162 21.20 -6.16 -6.92
C THR A 162 21.16 -6.44 -5.41
N THR A 163 22.15 -5.96 -4.66
CA THR A 163 22.23 -6.08 -3.19
C THR A 163 21.46 -4.99 -2.45
N ASP A 164 20.97 -3.94 -3.13
CA ASP A 164 20.31 -2.82 -2.47
C ASP A 164 18.97 -3.18 -1.84
N PRO A 165 18.04 -3.92 -2.49
CA PRO A 165 16.76 -4.26 -1.88
C PRO A 165 16.87 -4.86 -0.48
N ALA A 166 17.83 -5.77 -0.25
CA ALA A 166 18.04 -6.38 1.06
C ALA A 166 18.41 -5.34 2.14
N LYS A 167 19.28 -4.37 1.81
CA LYS A 167 19.73 -3.32 2.75
C LYS A 167 18.57 -2.38 3.11
N TYR A 168 17.81 -1.93 2.11
CA TYR A 168 16.68 -1.02 2.32
C TYR A 168 15.53 -1.72 3.03
N ASN A 169 15.23 -2.98 2.68
CA ASN A 169 14.21 -3.77 3.35
C ASN A 169 14.57 -4.04 4.82
N ALA A 170 15.84 -4.26 5.15
CA ALA A 170 16.28 -4.40 6.54
C ALA A 170 16.06 -3.11 7.36
N ALA A 171 16.39 -1.95 6.80
CA ALA A 171 16.12 -0.66 7.44
C ALA A 171 14.62 -0.41 7.63
N ALA A 172 13.80 -0.70 6.61
CA ALA A 172 12.35 -0.59 6.71
C ALA A 172 11.76 -1.55 7.74
N ALA A 173 12.20 -2.82 7.77
CA ALA A 173 11.71 -3.82 8.72
C ALA A 173 11.94 -3.41 10.18
N LYS A 174 13.08 -2.76 10.47
CA LYS A 174 13.35 -2.18 11.79
C LYS A 174 12.30 -1.13 12.16
N ILE A 175 12.02 -0.17 11.27
CA ILE A 175 11.01 0.87 11.48
C ILE A 175 9.61 0.27 11.68
N MET A 176 9.24 -0.72 10.85
CA MET A 176 7.91 -1.36 10.96
C MET A 176 7.75 -2.11 12.27
N LYS A 177 8.79 -2.84 12.70
CA LYS A 177 8.81 -3.52 14.00
C LYS A 177 8.64 -2.55 15.16
N GLU A 178 9.35 -1.42 15.16
CA GLU A 178 9.24 -0.38 16.19
C GLU A 178 7.84 0.25 16.26
N ASN A 179 7.10 0.24 15.14
CA ASN A 179 5.78 0.86 15.02
C ASN A 179 4.61 -0.14 15.03
N GLY A 180 4.87 -1.45 15.16
CA GLY A 180 3.84 -2.48 15.10
C GLY A 180 3.13 -2.57 13.73
N ILE A 181 3.81 -2.21 12.65
CA ILE A 181 3.24 -2.20 11.29
C ILE A 181 3.49 -3.57 10.63
N ALA A 182 2.44 -4.16 10.07
CA ALA A 182 2.53 -5.43 9.36
C ALA A 182 3.36 -5.30 8.08
N ILE A 183 4.10 -6.36 7.74
CA ILE A 183 4.90 -6.43 6.50
C ILE A 183 4.27 -7.43 5.54
N ASN A 184 3.94 -6.97 4.35
CA ASN A 184 3.68 -7.79 3.17
C ASN A 184 5.01 -8.04 2.43
N ASP A 185 5.48 -9.29 2.45
CA ASP A 185 6.80 -9.69 1.96
C ASP A 185 6.80 -10.03 0.46
N LEU A 186 6.63 -9.00 -0.38
CA LEU A 186 6.74 -9.16 -1.84
C LEU A 186 8.16 -9.45 -2.30
N TYR A 187 9.20 -9.10 -1.53
CA TYR A 187 10.58 -9.43 -1.85
C TYR A 187 10.78 -10.93 -1.93
N THR A 188 10.48 -11.65 -0.84
CA THR A 188 10.64 -13.11 -0.78
C THR A 188 9.72 -13.80 -1.78
N PHE A 189 8.48 -13.35 -1.90
CA PHE A 189 7.52 -13.89 -2.88
C PHE A 189 8.07 -13.79 -4.30
N ALA A 190 8.49 -12.60 -4.73
CA ALA A 190 8.98 -12.38 -6.09
C ALA A 190 10.32 -13.09 -6.34
N ASN A 191 11.23 -13.09 -5.37
CA ASN A 191 12.55 -13.70 -5.50
C ASN A 191 12.47 -15.21 -5.78
N SER A 192 11.43 -15.90 -5.30
CA SER A 192 11.24 -17.33 -5.53
C SER A 192 10.95 -17.74 -6.97
N ARG A 193 10.63 -16.79 -7.86
CA ARG A 193 10.12 -17.03 -9.22
C ARG A 193 10.46 -15.89 -10.19
N LEU A 194 11.54 -15.17 -9.92
CA LEU A 194 11.81 -13.87 -10.53
C LEU A 194 11.87 -13.94 -12.06
N ASP A 195 12.48 -15.00 -12.59
CA ASP A 195 12.62 -15.25 -14.03
C ASP A 195 11.28 -15.45 -14.75
N ASP A 196 10.23 -15.91 -14.04
CA ASP A 196 8.91 -16.16 -14.61
C ASP A 196 8.04 -14.89 -14.64
N ILE A 197 8.24 -14.00 -13.67
CA ILE A 197 7.30 -12.90 -13.40
C ILE A 197 7.86 -11.51 -13.69
N GLN A 198 9.19 -11.35 -13.71
CA GLN A 198 9.85 -10.06 -13.92
C GLN A 198 10.35 -9.94 -15.35
N ARG A 199 10.31 -8.72 -15.90
CA ARG A 199 10.88 -8.48 -17.24
C ARG A 199 12.40 -8.52 -17.16
N PRO A 200 13.10 -9.08 -18.17
CA PRO A 200 14.56 -9.18 -18.14
C PRO A 200 15.20 -7.79 -18.09
N ASN A 201 16.25 -7.64 -17.28
CA ASN A 201 16.99 -6.38 -17.08
C ASN A 201 16.09 -5.19 -16.70
N ASN A 202 14.98 -5.44 -16.01
CA ASN A 202 13.99 -4.43 -15.70
C ASN A 202 13.35 -4.70 -14.34
N VAL A 203 13.24 -3.66 -13.52
CA VAL A 203 12.60 -3.79 -12.20
C VAL A 203 11.09 -4.09 -12.31
N HIS A 204 10.47 -3.80 -13.45
CA HIS A 204 9.04 -3.98 -13.67
C HIS A 204 8.67 -5.42 -14.03
N PHE A 205 7.47 -5.82 -13.61
CA PHE A 205 6.93 -7.14 -13.82
C PHE A 205 6.18 -7.25 -15.16
N THR A 206 6.01 -8.48 -15.64
CA THR A 206 5.07 -8.79 -16.73
C THR A 206 3.63 -8.55 -16.25
N PRO A 207 2.62 -8.46 -17.13
CA PRO A 207 1.23 -8.40 -16.71
C PRO A 207 0.85 -9.53 -15.74
N GLU A 208 1.29 -10.75 -16.02
CA GLU A 208 1.09 -11.94 -15.19
C GLU A 208 1.81 -11.81 -13.85
N GLY A 209 3.04 -11.28 -13.86
CA GLY A 209 3.80 -11.01 -12.65
C GLY A 209 3.14 -9.96 -11.76
N SER A 210 2.66 -8.86 -12.33
CA SER A 210 1.89 -7.85 -11.59
C SER A 210 0.60 -8.43 -11.01
N LYS A 211 -0.07 -9.35 -11.72
CA LYS A 211 -1.24 -10.07 -11.19
C LYS A 211 -0.86 -11.03 -10.05
N ALA A 212 0.29 -11.69 -10.14
CA ALA A 212 0.82 -12.53 -9.06
C ALA A 212 1.11 -11.71 -7.80
N LEU A 213 1.79 -10.55 -7.94
CA LEU A 213 2.01 -9.62 -6.82
C LEU A 213 0.69 -9.13 -6.22
N ALA A 214 -0.29 -8.80 -7.06
CA ALA A 214 -1.62 -8.37 -6.60
C ALA A 214 -2.29 -9.41 -5.69
N THR A 215 -2.05 -10.71 -5.92
CA THR A 215 -2.65 -11.77 -5.09
C THR A 215 -2.13 -11.71 -3.65
N GLU A 216 -0.83 -11.50 -3.45
CA GLU A 216 -0.26 -11.31 -2.10
C GLU A 216 -0.69 -9.97 -1.47
N VAL A 217 -0.81 -8.91 -2.27
CA VAL A 217 -1.35 -7.61 -1.81
C VAL A 217 -2.78 -7.76 -1.30
N VAL A 218 -3.67 -8.39 -2.07
CA VAL A 218 -5.07 -8.62 -1.68
C VAL A 218 -5.15 -9.50 -0.43
N LYS A 219 -4.37 -10.58 -0.36
CA LYS A 219 -4.31 -11.45 0.82
C LYS A 219 -3.93 -10.67 2.08
N SER A 220 -2.94 -9.78 1.97
CA SER A 220 -2.52 -8.94 3.09
C SER A 220 -3.60 -7.93 3.49
N ILE A 221 -4.27 -7.29 2.51
CA ILE A 221 -5.33 -6.32 2.79
C ILE A 221 -6.53 -7.00 3.46
N ARG A 222 -7.01 -8.13 2.92
CA ARG A 222 -8.13 -8.89 3.49
C ARG A 222 -7.86 -9.29 4.94
N LYS A 223 -6.67 -9.87 5.19
CA LYS A 223 -6.26 -10.22 6.55
C LYS A 223 -6.36 -9.03 7.51
N THR A 224 -5.89 -7.86 7.09
CA THR A 224 -5.93 -6.64 7.92
C THR A 224 -7.35 -6.08 8.11
N LEU A 225 -8.24 -6.24 7.12
CA LEU A 225 -9.65 -5.85 7.25
C LEU A 225 -10.43 -6.76 8.21
N ASP A 226 -10.05 -8.03 8.31
CA ASP A 226 -10.71 -9.03 9.18
C ASP A 226 -10.27 -8.97 10.67
N GLU A 227 -9.19 -8.23 10.98
CA GLU A 227 -8.65 -8.04 12.35
C GLU A 227 -9.42 -6.99 13.18
#